data_AF-A0A3D3X6Z5-F1
#
_entry.id   AF-A0A3D3X6Z5-F1
#
_cell.length_a   1.000
_cell.length_b   1.000
_cell.length_c   1.000
_cell.angle_alpha   90.00
_cell.angle_beta   90.00
_cell.angle_gamma   90.00
#
_symmetry.space_group_name_H-M   'P 1'
#
loop_
_entity.id
_entity.type
_entity.pdbx_description
1 polymer ?
#
loop_
_entity_poly.entity_id
_entity_poly.type
_entity_poly.pdbx_seq_one_letter_code
_entity_poly.pdbx_strand_id
1 'polypeptide(L)' 'MKIFTDADASLEPLLGETVSILGYGNQGQAQALNLRDSGVHVLVGNRQDTYAQKAVEDGFEPIPISDAAKKGDYIFILTT' A
#
# COMPACT_ATOMS: atom_id res chain seq x y z
N MET A 1 26.97 -11.58 -8.51
CA MET A 1 25.78 -10.96 -7.89
C MET A 1 24.66 -11.04 -8.92
N LYS A 2 23.48 -11.55 -8.56
CA LYS A 2 22.33 -11.59 -9.47
C LYS A 2 21.60 -10.25 -9.36
N ILE A 3 21.35 -9.59 -10.49
CA ILE A 3 20.60 -8.33 -10.58
C ILE A 3 19.27 -8.66 -11.23
N PHE A 4 18.18 -8.18 -10.66
CA PHE A 4 16.83 -8.36 -11.18
C PHE A 4 16.36 -7.06 -11.80
N THR A 5 15.65 -7.19 -12.92
CA THR A 5 15.05 -6.09 -13.68
C THR A 5 13.56 -6.36 -13.89
N ASP A 6 12.83 -5.45 -14.53
CA ASP A 6 11.41 -5.65 -14.85
C ASP A 6 11.17 -6.90 -15.71
N ALA A 7 12.16 -7.33 -16.50
CA ALA A 7 12.07 -8.56 -17.29
C ALA A 7 12.05 -9.83 -16.42
N ASP A 8 12.48 -9.74 -15.16
CA ASP A 8 12.56 -10.86 -14.22
C ASP A 8 11.39 -10.90 -13.22
N ALA A 9 10.52 -9.88 -13.21
CA ALA A 9 9.47 -9.69 -12.21
C ALA A 9 8.09 -9.55 -12.87
N SER A 10 7.18 -10.45 -12.51
CA SER A 10 5.77 -10.41 -12.94
C SER A 10 4.89 -9.85 -11.83
N LEU A 11 3.87 -9.06 -12.20
CA LEU A 11 2.81 -8.61 -11.29
C LEU A 11 1.73 -9.67 -11.08
N GLU A 12 1.75 -10.78 -11.81
CA GLU A 12 0.76 -11.87 -11.69
C GLU A 12 0.46 -12.32 -10.25
N PRO A 13 1.44 -12.44 -9.32
CA PRO A 13 1.15 -12.83 -7.94
C PRO A 13 0.30 -11.82 -7.16
N LEU A 14 0.17 -10.58 -7.63
CA LEU A 14 -0.60 -9.51 -6.98
C LEU A 14 -1.94 -9.27 -7.68
N LEU A 15 -2.24 -9.97 -8.79
CA LEU A 15 -3.50 -9.78 -9.51
C LEU A 15 -4.67 -10.38 -8.73
N GLY A 16 -5.63 -9.51 -8.37
CA GLY A 16 -6.80 -9.89 -7.56
C GLY A 16 -6.55 -9.91 -6.06
N GLU A 17 -5.31 -9.72 -5.62
CA GLU A 17 -4.91 -9.66 -4.23
C GLU A 17 -4.99 -8.22 -3.69
N THR A 18 -5.24 -8.09 -2.39
CA THR A 18 -5.26 -6.80 -1.69
C THR A 18 -3.94 -6.56 -0.97
N VAL A 19 -3.22 -5.50 -1.35
CA VAL A 19 -2.04 -5.04 -0.62
C VAL A 19 -2.43 -3.95 0.37
N SER A 20 -2.35 -4.27 1.66
CA SER A 20 -2.61 -3.32 2.73
C SER A 20 -1.34 -2.59 3.17
N ILE A 21 -1.35 -1.27 3.02
CA ILE A 21 -0.30 -0.37 3.49
C ILE A 21 -0.70 0.17 4.86
N LEU A 22 0.02 -0.25 5.91
CA LEU A 22 -0.22 0.21 7.29
C LEU A 22 0.75 1.35 7.62
N GLY A 23 0.21 2.55 7.74
CA GLY A 23 0.98 3.79 7.88
C GLY A 23 1.16 4.50 6.54
N TYR A 24 0.80 5.80 6.49
CA TYR A 24 0.85 6.62 5.28
C TYR A 24 1.87 7.78 5.37
N GLY A 25 3.00 7.54 6.04
CA GLY A 25 4.14 8.45 6.05
C GLY A 25 4.92 8.43 4.72
N ASN A 26 6.18 8.87 4.72
CA ASN A 26 7.00 8.98 3.50
C ASN A 26 7.06 7.68 2.66
N GLN A 27 7.37 6.54 3.31
CA GLN A 27 7.43 5.24 2.62
C GLN A 27 6.04 4.70 2.29
N GLY A 28 5.07 4.87 3.19
CA GLY A 28 3.70 4.41 3.00
C GLY A 28 3.03 5.06 1.80
N GLN A 29 3.11 6.39 1.72
CA GLN A 29 2.58 7.16 0.60
C GLN A 29 3.23 6.75 -0.73
N ALA A 30 4.56 6.73 -0.79
CA ALA A 30 5.28 6.40 -2.01
C ALA A 30 4.93 4.99 -2.52
N GLN A 31 4.89 4.00 -1.64
CA GLN A 31 4.59 2.62 -2.03
C GLN A 31 3.12 2.42 -2.39
N ALA A 32 2.19 3.04 -1.65
CA ALA A 32 0.76 2.98 -1.95
C ALA A 32 0.45 3.54 -3.34
N LEU A 33 1.00 4.73 -3.66
CA LEU A 33 0.81 5.38 -4.95
C LEU A 33 1.42 4.55 -6.09
N ASN A 34 2.68 4.12 -5.95
CA ASN A 34 3.35 3.35 -7.00
C ASN A 34 2.65 2.00 -7.27
N LEU A 35 2.20 1.29 -6.23
CA LEU A 35 1.46 0.03 -6.39
C LEU A 35 0.11 0.26 -7.07
N ARG A 36 -0.64 1.28 -6.65
CA ARG A 36 -1.92 1.64 -7.28
C ARG A 36 -1.74 2.00 -8.75
N ASP A 37 -0.74 2.83 -9.06
CA ASP A 37 -0.44 3.25 -10.44
C ASP A 37 0.11 2.10 -11.29
N SER A 38 0.64 1.04 -10.66
CA SER A 38 1.00 -0.24 -11.29
C SER A 38 -0.19 -1.21 -11.46
N GLY A 39 -1.40 -0.80 -11.08
CA GLY A 39 -2.62 -1.60 -11.22
C GLY A 39 -2.90 -2.59 -10.07
N VAL A 40 -2.17 -2.49 -8.96
CA VAL A 40 -2.40 -3.34 -7.77
C VAL A 40 -3.53 -2.75 -6.93
N HIS A 41 -4.38 -3.62 -6.35
CA HIS A 41 -5.41 -3.18 -5.43
C HIS A 41 -4.79 -2.84 -4.07
N VAL A 42 -4.80 -1.55 -3.73
CA VAL A 42 -4.16 -1.02 -2.51
C VAL A 42 -5.22 -0.55 -1.51
N LEU A 43 -5.05 -0.96 -0.26
CA LEU A 43 -5.84 -0.52 0.88
C LEU A 43 -4.93 0.23 1.87
N VAL A 44 -5.34 1.42 2.32
CA VAL A 44 -4.55 2.20 3.29
C VAL A 44 -5.15 2.07 4.68
N GLY A 45 -4.33 1.59 5.62
CA GLY A 45 -4.64 1.59 7.05
C GLY A 45 -3.84 2.69 7.74
N ASN A 46 -4.50 3.68 8.36
CA ASN A 46 -3.80 4.75 9.07
C ASN A 46 -4.61 5.23 10.29
N ARG A 47 -3.92 5.80 11.29
CA ARG A 47 -4.59 6.50 12.39
C ARG A 47 -5.14 7.84 11.90
N GLN A 48 -6.09 8.43 12.64
CA GLN A 48 -6.62 9.75 12.29
C GLN A 48 -5.59 10.84 12.61
N ASP A 49 -4.80 11.22 11.61
CA ASP A 49 -3.81 12.28 11.66
C ASP A 49 -3.69 12.98 10.31
N THR A 50 -2.70 13.87 10.17
CA THR A 50 -2.42 14.60 8.92
C THR A 50 -2.08 13.68 7.75
N TYR A 51 -1.54 12.48 8.00
CA TYR A 51 -1.24 11.51 6.94
C TYR A 51 -2.51 10.81 6.44
N ALA A 52 -3.49 10.58 7.31
CA ALA A 52 -4.80 10.12 6.86
C ALA A 52 -5.49 11.17 5.97
N GLN A 53 -5.38 12.46 6.32
CA GLN A 53 -5.88 13.55 5.45
C GLN A 53 -5.17 13.55 4.11
N LYS A 54 -3.84 13.35 4.11
CA LYS A 54 -3.05 13.25 2.89
C LYS A 54 -3.45 12.04 2.02
N ALA A 55 -3.72 10.89 2.63
CA ALA A 55 -4.23 9.72 1.90
C ALA A 55 -5.55 10.01 1.19
N VAL A 56 -6.45 10.77 1.83
CA VAL A 56 -7.71 11.22 1.21
C VAL A 56 -7.45 12.16 0.03
N GLU A 57 -6.55 13.14 0.18
CA GLU A 57 -6.17 14.04 -0.92
C GLU A 57 -5.58 13.29 -2.12
N ASP A 58 -4.85 12.21 -1.85
CA ASP A 58 -4.24 11.36 -2.87
C ASP A 58 -5.25 10.36 -3.48
N GLY A 59 -6.51 10.36 -3.03
CA GLY A 59 -7.59 9.56 -3.59
C GLY A 59 -7.79 8.18 -2.95
N PHE A 60 -7.24 7.96 -1.75
CA PHE A 60 -7.52 6.75 -0.95
C PHE A 60 -8.64 6.99 0.06
N GLU A 61 -9.26 5.89 0.51
CA GLU A 61 -10.18 5.87 1.64
C GLU A 61 -9.49 5.18 2.83
N PRO A 62 -8.71 5.92 3.66
CA PRO A 62 -7.97 5.31 4.75
C PRO A 62 -8.91 4.78 5.83
N ILE A 63 -8.68 3.55 6.28
CA ILE A 63 -9.45 2.88 7.34
C ILE A 63 -8.57 2.62 8.58
N PRO A 64 -9.15 2.19 9.72
CA PRO A 64 -8.35 1.81 10.88
C PRO A 64 -7.33 0.72 10.53
N ILE A 65 -6.12 0.83 11.09
CA ILE A 65 -5.00 -0.11 10.85
C ILE A 65 -5.44 -1.56 11.12
N SER A 66 -6.20 -1.80 12.18
CA SER A 66 -6.72 -3.13 12.51
C SER A 66 -7.64 -3.71 11.44
N ASP A 67 -8.38 -2.86 10.75
CA ASP A 67 -9.33 -3.30 9.72
C ASP A 67 -8.62 -3.52 8.39
N ALA A 68 -7.62 -2.69 8.06
CA ALA A 68 -6.76 -2.93 6.92
C ALA A 68 -5.96 -4.23 7.07
N ALA A 69 -5.37 -4.47 8.25
CA ALA A 69 -4.63 -5.70 8.53
C ALA A 69 -5.47 -6.98 8.40
N LYS A 70 -6.80 -6.91 8.60
CA LYS A 70 -7.70 -8.06 8.43
C LYS A 70 -8.08 -8.32 6.97
N LYS A 71 -7.98 -7.31 6.12
CA LYS A 71 -8.46 -7.33 4.72
C LYS A 71 -7.34 -7.54 3.71
N GLY A 72 -6.08 -7.29 4.07
CA GLY A 72 -4.94 -7.46 3.18
C GLY A 72 -4.47 -8.91 3.09
N ASP A 73 -4.30 -9.39 1.87
CA ASP A 73 -3.60 -10.65 1.58
C ASP A 73 -2.08 -10.46 1.76
N TYR A 74 -1.59 -9.27 1.43
CA TYR A 74 -0.24 -8.80 1.73
C TYR A 74 -0.28 -7.56 2.62
N ILE A 75 0.59 -7.52 3.63
CA ILE A 75 0.64 -6.42 4.61
C ILE A 75 2.04 -5.80 4.60
N PHE A 76 2.07 -4.51 4.32
CA PHE A 76 3.26 -3.67 4.47
C PHE A 76 3.12 -2.85 5.74
N ILE A 77 4.02 -3.07 6.70
CA ILE A 77 4.03 -2.33 7.96
C ILE A 77 5.04 -1.20 7.85
N LEU A 78 4.55 0.02 7.67
CA LEU A 78 5.35 1.24 7.41
C LEU A 78 5.02 2.34 8.42
N THR A 79 4.82 1.94 9.67
CA THR A 79 4.53 2.81 10.81
C THR A 79 5.80 3.15 11.60
N THR A 80 5.86 4.35 12.16
CA THR A 80 6.90 4.80 13.12
C THR A 80 6.26 5.49 14.32
#